data_AF-A0A920MZ98-F1
#
_entry.id   AF-A0A920MZ98-F1
#
_cell.length_a   1.000
_cell.length_b   1.000
_cell.length_c   1.000
_cell.angle_alpha   90.00
_cell.angle_beta   90.00
_cell.angle_gamma   90.00
#
_symmetry.space_group_name_H-M   'P 1'
#
loop_
_entity.id
_entity.type
_entity.pdbx_description
1 polymer ?
#
loop_
_entity_poly.entity_id
_entity_poly.type
_entity_poly.pdbx_seq_one_letter_code
_entity_poly.pdbx_strand_id
1 'polypeptide(L)'
;MIPGNWTESAARALAAVEHDSRVPGPRELLWALVDQESRASEILASGGLDASTLAECLPRVDEEGASTTPGLDLVLQEAIRLSGLAGRVAEAGTEHLLWGLAQADETIGRVLADHDLQPESLAPMIEAAAGIETAPLETDEHLDPLPAPDTGTDTFRVMDASANRAREGLRVVEDIARFVLDDSHLTGLLKQLRHDLATALKPLDGGRFVAARDTTSDVGTTVTTEQEHQRGSLRDVLEANLGRVQESLRTLEELAKLKTTGPDTPSPASHFERARYDLYTLHKALATTLEAKRRLDGHHLYLLAGESSCQGGIGPAVRGAVAGGVGVVQLREKTLEDAALLDLARRVRRWTRDGGSLFVMNDRPDLAVLADADGVHVGQQELDVRSVRRIVGPNRLVGVSTHSIQQARQAVLDGADYLGVGPVFPSQTKSFDSYAGLEFVRAVAQEITLPWYAIGGISAENLAEVAEAGATRVAVGAAICAADDPEATARELCRELTRDPA
;
A
#
# COMPACT_ATOMS: atom_id res chain seq x y z
N MET A 1 -9.48 -27.78 21.13
CA MET A 1 -9.96 -26.44 20.78
C MET A 1 -10.40 -26.38 19.33
N ILE A 2 -11.62 -25.89 19.11
CA ILE A 2 -12.10 -25.50 17.78
C ILE A 2 -11.21 -24.33 17.29
N PRO A 3 -10.67 -24.37 16.06
CA PRO A 3 -9.92 -23.24 15.51
C PRO A 3 -10.90 -22.07 15.27
N GLY A 4 -10.87 -21.07 16.14
CA GLY A 4 -11.61 -19.83 16.01
C GLY A 4 -10.66 -18.64 16.11
N ASN A 5 -10.99 -17.53 15.45
CA ASN A 5 -10.27 -16.27 15.61
C ASN A 5 -10.83 -15.61 16.89
N TRP A 6 -10.17 -15.77 18.02
CA TRP A 6 -10.63 -15.27 19.33
C TRP A 6 -9.87 -14.00 19.70
N THR A 7 -10.54 -13.05 20.37
CA THR A 7 -9.82 -11.91 20.97
C THR A 7 -8.89 -12.40 22.09
N GLU A 8 -7.88 -11.61 22.45
CA GLU A 8 -6.92 -11.97 23.49
C GLU A 8 -7.61 -12.29 24.84
N SER A 9 -8.65 -11.52 25.21
CA SER A 9 -9.43 -11.78 26.44
C SER A 9 -10.27 -13.06 26.34
N ALA A 10 -10.86 -13.36 25.18
CA ALA A 10 -11.59 -14.62 24.99
C ALA A 10 -10.64 -15.83 25.03
N ALA A 11 -9.47 -15.72 24.40
CA ALA A 11 -8.43 -16.76 24.45
C ALA A 11 -7.93 -17.01 25.88
N ARG A 12 -7.73 -15.95 26.67
CA ARG A 12 -7.37 -16.07 28.10
C ARG A 12 -8.46 -16.74 28.92
N ALA A 13 -9.74 -16.43 28.69
CA ALA A 13 -10.85 -17.08 29.40
C ALA A 13 -10.91 -18.59 29.08
N LEU A 14 -10.78 -18.96 27.80
CA LEU A 14 -10.73 -20.35 27.36
C LEU A 14 -9.52 -21.10 27.94
N ALA A 15 -8.35 -20.47 27.94
CA ALA A 15 -7.13 -21.06 28.51
C ALA A 15 -7.24 -21.24 30.04
N ALA A 16 -7.91 -20.32 30.74
CA ALA A 16 -8.15 -20.47 32.19
C ALA A 16 -9.02 -21.70 32.49
N VAL A 17 -10.04 -21.97 31.67
CA VAL A 17 -10.85 -23.19 31.78
C VAL A 17 -10.02 -24.45 31.56
N GLU A 18 -9.10 -24.44 30.59
CA GLU A 18 -8.20 -25.57 30.30
C GLU A 18 -7.13 -25.79 31.39
N HIS A 19 -6.68 -24.73 32.07
CA HIS A 19 -5.55 -24.77 33.00
C HIS A 19 -5.96 -24.97 34.48
N ASP A 20 -7.14 -24.48 34.88
CA ASP A 20 -7.62 -24.50 36.27
C ASP A 20 -8.58 -25.68 36.56
N SER A 21 -9.11 -26.33 35.51
CA SER A 21 -10.20 -27.32 35.65
C SER A 21 -9.76 -28.73 35.21
N ARG A 22 -9.82 -29.73 36.12
CA ARG A 22 -9.67 -31.15 35.75
C ARG A 22 -10.86 -31.68 34.95
N VAL A 23 -11.95 -30.90 34.82
CA VAL A 23 -13.11 -31.13 33.94
C VAL A 23 -13.55 -29.78 33.34
N PRO A 24 -13.19 -29.44 32.09
CA PRO A 24 -13.60 -28.18 31.47
C PRO A 24 -15.10 -28.21 31.09
N GLY A 25 -15.86 -27.16 31.40
CA GLY A 25 -17.29 -27.07 31.13
C GLY A 25 -17.85 -25.64 30.99
N PRO A 26 -19.12 -25.50 30.55
CA PRO A 26 -19.78 -24.19 30.40
C PRO A 26 -19.79 -23.33 31.67
N ARG A 27 -19.92 -23.96 32.84
CA ARG A 27 -19.98 -23.23 34.12
C ARG A 27 -18.62 -22.65 34.50
N GLU A 28 -17.56 -23.41 34.29
CA GLU A 28 -16.18 -22.97 34.50
C GLU A 28 -15.84 -21.82 33.55
N LEU A 29 -16.33 -21.89 32.31
CA LEU A 29 -16.19 -20.78 31.36
C LEU A 29 -16.93 -19.53 31.84
N LEU A 30 -18.17 -19.63 32.33
CA LEU A 30 -18.88 -18.48 32.87
C LEU A 30 -18.10 -17.81 34.02
N TRP A 31 -17.55 -18.60 34.94
CA TRP A 31 -16.70 -18.10 36.02
C TRP A 31 -15.41 -17.46 35.52
N ALA A 32 -14.75 -18.07 34.52
CA ALA A 32 -13.57 -17.48 33.89
C ALA A 32 -13.87 -16.15 33.19
N LEU A 33 -15.08 -15.99 32.62
CA LEU A 33 -15.53 -14.73 32.02
C LEU A 33 -15.82 -13.63 33.06
N VAL A 34 -16.25 -14.01 34.27
CA VAL A 34 -16.48 -13.08 35.40
C VAL A 34 -15.17 -12.67 36.07
N ASP A 35 -14.25 -13.61 36.26
CA ASP A 35 -12.95 -13.36 36.92
C ASP A 35 -12.04 -12.48 36.05
N GLN A 36 -12.19 -12.54 34.74
CA GLN A 36 -11.49 -11.66 33.82
C GLN A 36 -12.31 -10.39 33.62
N GLU A 37 -11.81 -9.26 34.10
CA GLU A 37 -12.34 -7.92 33.79
C GLU A 37 -12.45 -7.74 32.27
N SER A 38 -13.60 -8.07 31.71
CA SER A 38 -13.83 -8.27 30.29
C SER A 38 -15.24 -7.80 29.91
N ARG A 39 -15.52 -7.76 28.62
CA ARG A 39 -16.83 -7.31 28.14
C ARG A 39 -17.98 -8.18 28.65
N ALA A 40 -17.76 -9.49 28.74
CA ALA A 40 -18.72 -10.39 29.37
C ALA A 40 -18.99 -10.02 30.83
N SER A 41 -17.96 -9.72 31.64
CA SER A 41 -18.17 -9.32 33.04
C SER A 41 -18.91 -7.99 33.15
N GLU A 42 -18.67 -7.03 32.24
CA GLU A 42 -19.42 -5.77 32.18
C GLU A 42 -20.91 -6.00 31.86
N ILE A 43 -21.21 -6.85 30.87
CA ILE A 43 -22.58 -7.19 30.49
C ILE A 43 -23.30 -7.88 31.65
N LEU A 44 -22.64 -8.85 32.30
CA LEU A 44 -23.16 -9.55 33.48
C LEU A 44 -23.45 -8.57 34.62
N ALA A 45 -22.51 -7.66 34.91
CA ALA A 45 -22.68 -6.64 35.95
C ALA A 45 -23.83 -5.67 35.63
N SER A 46 -24.07 -5.34 34.36
CA SER A 46 -25.19 -4.49 33.94
C SER A 46 -26.57 -5.14 34.18
N GLY A 47 -26.64 -6.47 34.16
CA GLY A 47 -27.80 -7.25 34.60
C GLY A 47 -27.84 -7.54 36.10
N GLY A 48 -26.92 -6.96 36.89
CA GLY A 48 -26.81 -7.20 38.32
C GLY A 48 -26.28 -8.58 38.70
N LEU A 49 -25.62 -9.30 37.78
CA LEU A 49 -25.04 -10.62 38.01
C LEU A 49 -23.52 -10.51 38.23
N ASP A 50 -23.12 -9.91 39.34
CA ASP A 50 -21.70 -9.85 39.74
C ASP A 50 -21.21 -11.18 40.33
N ALA A 51 -19.91 -11.29 40.63
CA ALA A 51 -19.32 -12.51 41.18
C ALA A 51 -20.00 -12.98 42.49
N SER A 52 -20.50 -12.05 43.31
CA SER A 52 -21.18 -12.39 44.56
C SER A 52 -22.57 -12.98 44.30
N THR A 53 -23.32 -12.36 43.41
CA THR A 53 -24.67 -12.79 43.01
C THR A 53 -24.61 -14.12 42.23
N LEU A 54 -23.61 -14.27 41.36
CA LEU A 54 -23.39 -15.51 40.64
C LEU A 54 -23.03 -16.68 41.58
N ALA A 55 -22.31 -16.42 42.68
CA ALA A 55 -22.01 -17.46 43.68
C ALA A 55 -23.26 -17.98 44.39
N GLU A 56 -24.29 -17.14 44.56
CA GLU A 56 -25.57 -17.53 45.16
C GLU A 56 -26.44 -18.33 44.19
N CYS A 57 -26.48 -17.93 42.91
CA CYS A 57 -27.33 -18.56 41.89
C CYS A 57 -26.70 -19.78 41.22
N LEU A 58 -25.38 -19.77 41.03
CA LEU A 58 -24.62 -20.80 40.31
C LEU A 58 -23.21 -21.00 40.93
N PRO A 59 -23.13 -21.61 42.12
CA PRO A 59 -21.86 -21.80 42.82
C PRO A 59 -20.87 -22.64 42.00
N ARG A 60 -19.58 -22.42 42.26
CA ARG A 60 -18.49 -23.25 41.71
C ARG A 60 -18.68 -24.71 42.13
N VAL A 61 -18.32 -25.65 41.27
CA VAL A 61 -18.47 -27.09 41.53
C VAL A 61 -17.31 -27.56 42.42
N ASP A 62 -17.62 -28.21 43.55
CA ASP A 62 -16.63 -28.88 44.41
C ASP A 62 -16.30 -30.29 43.89
N GLU A 63 -15.07 -30.75 44.16
CA GLU A 63 -14.32 -31.83 43.48
C GLU A 63 -14.98 -33.23 43.35
N GLU A 64 -16.11 -33.53 44.00
CA GLU A 64 -16.67 -34.89 44.05
C GLU A 64 -17.98 -35.04 43.25
N GLY A 65 -17.87 -35.16 41.92
CA GLY A 65 -18.99 -35.70 41.12
C GLY A 65 -19.12 -35.36 39.63
N ALA A 66 -18.13 -34.75 38.97
CA ALA A 66 -18.31 -34.30 37.58
C ALA A 66 -17.76 -35.30 36.53
N SER A 67 -18.69 -35.98 35.86
CA SER A 67 -18.52 -36.59 34.53
C SER A 67 -18.13 -35.52 33.50
N THR A 68 -17.34 -35.87 32.48
CA THR A 68 -17.07 -34.99 31.32
C THR A 68 -18.39 -34.56 30.68
N THR A 69 -18.81 -33.31 30.85
CA THR A 69 -20.08 -32.81 30.31
C THR A 69 -19.89 -32.44 28.84
N PRO A 70 -20.67 -33.01 27.90
CA PRO A 70 -20.73 -32.50 26.53
C PRO A 70 -21.47 -31.15 26.57
N GLY A 71 -20.83 -30.07 26.10
CA GLY A 71 -21.50 -28.76 26.05
C GLY A 71 -20.61 -27.59 25.64
N LEU A 72 -19.32 -27.59 26.02
CA LEU A 72 -18.42 -26.49 25.67
C LEU A 72 -18.26 -26.32 24.16
N ASP A 73 -18.20 -27.41 23.40
CA ASP A 73 -18.14 -27.35 21.94
C ASP A 73 -19.36 -26.64 21.33
N LEU A 74 -20.56 -26.81 21.90
CA LEU A 74 -21.77 -26.13 21.44
C LEU A 74 -21.74 -24.64 21.79
N VAL A 75 -21.27 -24.28 22.99
CA VAL A 75 -21.04 -22.88 23.40
C VAL A 75 -20.12 -22.17 22.41
N LEU A 76 -19.00 -22.81 22.06
CA LEU A 76 -18.03 -22.27 21.12
C LEU A 76 -18.59 -22.15 19.70
N GLN A 77 -19.33 -23.16 19.24
CA GLN A 77 -20.01 -23.12 17.93
C GLN A 77 -21.00 -21.96 17.85
N GLU A 78 -21.78 -21.75 18.90
CA GLU A 78 -22.77 -20.66 18.97
C GLU A 78 -22.10 -19.29 19.06
N ALA A 79 -21.04 -19.14 19.85
CA ALA A 79 -20.24 -17.91 19.91
C ALA A 79 -19.66 -17.53 18.54
N ILE A 80 -19.10 -18.50 17.82
CA ILE A 80 -18.56 -18.30 16.46
C ILE A 80 -19.70 -17.98 15.48
N ARG A 81 -20.84 -18.66 15.58
CA ARG A 81 -22.00 -18.44 14.70
C ARG A 81 -22.52 -17.00 14.82
N LEU A 82 -22.64 -16.47 16.04
CA LEU A 82 -23.05 -15.09 16.28
C LEU A 82 -22.02 -14.10 15.73
N SER A 83 -20.73 -14.32 16.02
CA SER A 83 -19.64 -13.48 15.50
C SER A 83 -19.65 -13.40 13.97
N GLY A 84 -19.94 -14.52 13.29
CA GLY A 84 -20.04 -14.60 11.83
C GLY A 84 -21.30 -13.96 11.22
N LEU A 85 -22.40 -13.83 11.98
CA LEU A 85 -23.64 -13.19 11.52
C LEU A 85 -23.53 -11.65 11.47
N ALA A 86 -22.61 -11.05 12.22
CA ALA A 86 -22.39 -9.60 12.27
C ALA A 86 -21.71 -9.01 11.01
N GLY A 87 -21.58 -9.79 9.93
CA GLY A 87 -21.18 -9.30 8.60
C GLY A 87 -19.72 -8.87 8.44
N ARG A 88 -18.85 -9.14 9.41
CA ARG A 88 -17.39 -8.94 9.34
C ARG A 88 -16.70 -10.27 9.64
N VAL A 89 -15.48 -10.48 9.13
CA VAL A 89 -14.59 -11.52 9.66
C VAL A 89 -14.13 -11.03 11.04
N ALA A 90 -15.03 -11.07 12.01
CA ALA A 90 -14.82 -10.56 13.35
C ALA A 90 -14.17 -11.63 14.22
N GLU A 91 -13.19 -11.24 15.01
CA GLU A 91 -12.73 -12.07 16.11
C GLU A 91 -13.89 -12.25 17.12
N ALA A 92 -14.08 -13.47 17.63
CA ALA A 92 -15.06 -13.76 18.66
C ALA A 92 -14.53 -13.31 20.03
N GLY A 93 -15.25 -12.41 20.69
CA GLY A 93 -14.92 -11.84 22.00
C GLY A 93 -15.58 -12.56 23.19
N THR A 94 -15.36 -12.04 24.41
CA THR A 94 -15.91 -12.64 25.64
C THR A 94 -17.44 -12.53 25.69
N GLU A 95 -18.00 -11.47 25.14
CA GLU A 95 -19.45 -11.28 24.97
C GLU A 95 -20.10 -12.30 24.03
N HIS A 96 -19.36 -12.80 23.03
CA HIS A 96 -19.82 -13.87 22.15
C HIS A 96 -19.82 -15.22 22.88
N LEU A 97 -18.81 -15.46 23.74
CA LEU A 97 -18.78 -16.63 24.62
C LEU A 97 -19.94 -16.61 25.62
N LEU A 98 -20.26 -15.44 26.20
CA LEU A 98 -21.41 -15.26 27.08
C LEU A 98 -22.74 -15.57 26.37
N TRP A 99 -22.90 -15.11 25.12
CA TRP A 99 -24.07 -15.46 24.31
C TRP A 99 -24.14 -16.95 23.99
N GLY A 100 -23.01 -17.58 23.66
CA GLY A 100 -22.92 -19.02 23.48
C GLY A 100 -23.34 -19.80 24.72
N LEU A 101 -22.95 -19.32 25.91
CA LEU A 101 -23.36 -19.91 27.19
C LEU A 101 -24.87 -19.80 27.43
N ALA A 102 -25.46 -18.64 27.13
CA ALA A 102 -26.90 -18.42 27.26
C ALA A 102 -27.73 -19.37 26.39
N GLN A 103 -27.19 -19.76 25.23
CA GLN A 103 -27.88 -20.60 24.24
C GLN A 103 -27.64 -22.09 24.40
N ALA A 104 -26.42 -22.48 24.78
CA ALA A 104 -25.99 -23.87 24.75
C ALA A 104 -26.18 -24.60 26.09
N ASP A 105 -26.27 -23.89 27.21
CA ASP A 105 -26.47 -24.48 28.54
C ASP A 105 -27.77 -23.98 29.17
N GLU A 106 -28.75 -24.88 29.34
CA GLU A 106 -30.09 -24.54 29.84
C GLU A 106 -30.06 -23.97 31.28
N THR A 107 -29.09 -24.41 32.10
CA THR A 107 -28.98 -23.94 33.49
C THR A 107 -28.42 -22.52 33.52
N ILE A 108 -27.33 -22.27 32.78
CA ILE A 108 -26.74 -20.94 32.67
C ILE A 108 -27.71 -20.00 31.98
N GLY A 109 -28.35 -20.43 30.89
CA GLY A 109 -29.36 -19.67 30.18
C GLY A 109 -30.48 -19.20 31.11
N ARG A 110 -30.99 -20.05 32.00
CA ARG A 110 -32.00 -19.66 33.00
C ARG A 110 -31.47 -18.68 34.06
N VAL A 111 -30.21 -18.80 34.49
CA VAL A 111 -29.65 -17.82 35.45
C VAL A 111 -29.49 -16.46 34.77
N LEU A 112 -28.97 -16.42 33.55
CA LEU A 112 -28.89 -15.19 32.76
C LEU A 112 -30.30 -14.63 32.49
N ALA A 113 -31.27 -15.50 32.30
CA ALA A 113 -32.67 -15.13 32.08
C ALA A 113 -33.29 -14.33 33.22
N ASP A 114 -33.07 -14.78 34.44
CA ASP A 114 -33.60 -14.15 35.66
C ASP A 114 -33.01 -12.73 35.87
N HIS A 115 -31.95 -12.39 35.13
CA HIS A 115 -31.24 -11.11 35.14
C HIS A 115 -31.42 -10.30 33.84
N ASP A 116 -32.44 -10.63 33.04
CA ASP A 116 -32.72 -9.99 31.75
C ASP A 116 -31.57 -10.12 30.71
N LEU A 117 -30.71 -11.13 30.84
CA LEU A 117 -29.57 -11.41 29.94
C LEU A 117 -29.86 -12.60 29.00
N GLN A 118 -31.04 -12.56 28.39
CA GLN A 118 -31.51 -13.50 27.37
C GLN A 118 -30.81 -13.27 26.01
N PRO A 119 -30.75 -14.25 25.10
CA PRO A 119 -30.18 -14.05 23.75
C PRO A 119 -30.76 -12.84 23.00
N GLU A 120 -32.06 -12.55 23.16
CA GLU A 120 -32.74 -11.41 22.53
C GLU A 120 -32.33 -10.05 23.10
N SER A 121 -31.99 -9.99 24.40
CA SER A 121 -31.51 -8.76 25.05
C SER A 121 -29.99 -8.60 24.97
N LEU A 122 -29.25 -9.71 24.91
CA LEU A 122 -27.80 -9.73 24.69
C LEU A 122 -27.43 -9.28 23.27
N ALA A 123 -28.21 -9.66 22.25
CA ALA A 123 -27.94 -9.32 20.85
C ALA A 123 -27.67 -7.81 20.62
N PRO A 124 -28.54 -6.86 21.02
CA PRO A 124 -28.27 -5.44 20.84
C PRO A 124 -27.10 -4.92 21.69
N MET A 125 -26.81 -5.52 22.85
CA MET A 125 -25.67 -5.13 23.71
C MET A 125 -24.32 -5.55 23.11
N ILE A 126 -24.32 -6.68 22.39
CA ILE A 126 -23.18 -7.18 21.63
C ILE A 126 -22.99 -6.35 20.35
N GLU A 127 -24.07 -6.03 19.64
CA GLU A 127 -24.03 -5.21 18.42
C GLU A 127 -23.59 -3.76 18.69
N ALA A 128 -24.04 -3.13 19.79
CA ALA A 128 -23.69 -1.77 20.16
C ALA A 128 -22.17 -1.57 20.38
N ALA A 129 -21.43 -2.62 20.72
CA ALA A 129 -19.97 -2.55 20.90
C ALA A 129 -19.19 -2.53 19.58
N ALA A 130 -19.79 -2.93 18.46
CA ALA A 130 -19.14 -2.95 17.15
C ALA A 130 -19.05 -1.56 16.47
N GLY A 131 -19.64 -0.55 17.11
CA GLY A 131 -19.55 0.86 16.76
C GLY A 131 -19.40 1.68 18.04
N ILE A 132 -18.17 1.85 18.52
CA ILE A 132 -17.88 2.87 19.53
C ILE A 132 -18.12 4.23 18.85
N GLU A 133 -19.35 4.72 18.90
CA GLU A 133 -19.66 6.13 18.72
C GLU A 133 -19.05 6.86 19.92
N THR A 134 -17.83 7.37 19.75
CA THR A 134 -17.33 8.38 20.67
C THR A 134 -18.19 9.62 20.47
N ALA A 135 -19.10 9.89 21.40
CA ALA A 135 -19.81 11.16 21.42
C ALA A 135 -18.79 12.31 21.37
N PRO A 136 -19.06 13.40 20.64
CA PRO A 136 -18.23 14.60 20.69
C PRO A 136 -17.98 15.02 22.14
N LEU A 137 -16.86 15.69 22.41
CA LEU A 137 -16.56 16.23 23.74
C LEU A 137 -17.78 17.00 24.28
N GLU A 138 -18.38 16.52 25.36
CA GLU A 138 -19.44 17.24 26.07
C GLU A 138 -18.82 18.50 26.68
N THR A 139 -19.26 19.67 26.22
CA THR A 139 -18.87 20.95 26.80
C THR A 139 -19.94 21.36 27.82
N ASP A 140 -19.54 21.57 29.07
CA ASP A 140 -20.43 21.94 30.19
C ASP A 140 -21.22 23.24 29.97
N GLU A 141 -20.82 24.06 29.00
CA GLU A 141 -21.50 25.30 28.63
C GLU A 141 -22.00 25.24 27.18
N HIS A 142 -23.26 25.63 27.00
CA HIS A 142 -23.78 25.98 25.67
C HIS A 142 -23.03 27.22 25.21
N LEU A 143 -21.98 27.01 24.40
CA LEU A 143 -21.29 28.11 23.75
C LEU A 143 -22.30 28.82 22.85
N ASP A 144 -22.60 30.08 23.14
CA ASP A 144 -23.41 30.90 22.25
C ASP A 144 -22.74 30.88 20.86
N PRO A 145 -23.51 30.65 19.79
CA PRO A 145 -22.94 30.69 18.44
C PRO A 145 -22.22 32.02 18.25
N LEU A 146 -21.02 31.96 17.66
CA LEU A 146 -20.26 33.16 17.32
C LEU A 146 -21.20 34.18 16.65
N PRO A 147 -21.08 35.48 16.96
CA PRO A 147 -21.94 36.51 16.37
C PRO A 147 -22.00 36.34 14.84
N ALA A 148 -23.18 36.61 14.26
CA ALA A 148 -23.50 36.33 12.86
C ALA A 148 -22.28 36.54 11.95
N PRO A 149 -21.87 35.52 11.18
CA PRO A 149 -20.56 35.49 10.59
C PRO A 149 -20.35 36.73 9.71
N ASP A 150 -19.26 37.45 9.95
CA ASP A 150 -18.74 38.35 8.94
C ASP A 150 -18.12 37.49 7.83
N THR A 151 -18.13 37.98 6.59
CA THR A 151 -17.52 37.29 5.43
C THR A 151 -16.05 36.89 5.66
N GLY A 152 -15.37 37.53 6.62
CA GLY A 152 -14.01 37.20 7.01
C GLY A 152 -13.91 35.88 7.77
N THR A 153 -14.79 35.67 8.75
CA THR A 153 -14.84 34.51 9.65
C THR A 153 -15.24 33.25 8.89
N ASP A 154 -16.27 33.31 8.05
CA ASP A 154 -16.68 32.18 7.19
C ASP A 154 -15.55 31.75 6.24
N THR A 155 -14.81 32.71 5.69
CA THR A 155 -13.64 32.39 4.85
C THR A 155 -12.60 31.62 5.64
N PHE A 156 -12.30 32.02 6.89
CA PHE A 156 -11.32 31.34 7.72
C PHE A 156 -11.77 29.94 8.16
N ARG A 157 -13.08 29.72 8.38
CA ARG A 157 -13.66 28.39 8.66
C ARG A 157 -13.37 27.39 7.54
N VAL A 158 -13.71 27.76 6.31
CA VAL A 158 -13.50 26.88 5.14
C VAL A 158 -12.02 26.65 4.87
N MET A 159 -11.19 27.69 5.05
CA MET A 159 -9.74 27.58 4.90
C MET A 159 -9.11 26.66 5.95
N ASP A 160 -9.51 26.74 7.23
CA ASP A 160 -9.00 25.83 8.27
C ASP A 160 -9.38 24.38 7.99
N ALA A 161 -10.64 24.10 7.67
CA ALA A 161 -11.10 22.76 7.31
C ALA A 161 -10.33 22.18 6.11
N SER A 162 -10.12 22.99 5.06
CA SER A 162 -9.34 22.59 3.88
C SER A 162 -7.86 22.39 4.20
N ALA A 163 -7.27 23.24 5.05
CA ALA A 163 -5.89 23.09 5.49
C ALA A 163 -5.67 21.82 6.31
N ASN A 164 -6.60 21.45 7.19
CA ASN A 164 -6.55 20.20 7.95
C ASN A 164 -6.62 18.98 7.02
N ARG A 165 -7.63 18.93 6.13
CA ARG A 165 -7.78 17.84 5.15
C ARG A 165 -6.57 17.68 4.25
N ALA A 166 -5.99 18.78 3.76
CA ALA A 166 -4.78 18.74 2.96
C ALA A 166 -3.57 18.18 3.74
N ARG A 167 -3.38 18.61 4.99
CA ARG A 167 -2.28 18.12 5.85
C ARG A 167 -2.40 16.64 6.19
N GLU A 168 -3.60 16.20 6.56
CA GLU A 168 -3.89 14.81 6.91
C GLU A 168 -3.75 13.90 5.69
N GLY A 169 -4.36 14.26 4.56
CA GLY A 169 -4.26 13.50 3.32
C GLY A 169 -2.81 13.38 2.84
N LEU A 170 -2.03 14.47 2.88
CA LEU A 170 -0.60 14.41 2.54
C LEU A 170 0.19 13.51 3.49
N ARG A 171 -0.18 13.40 4.77
CA ARG A 171 0.49 12.49 5.69
C ARG A 171 0.19 11.03 5.35
N VAL A 172 -1.05 10.68 5.04
CA VAL A 172 -1.39 9.32 4.60
C VAL A 172 -0.60 8.95 3.34
N VAL A 173 -0.51 9.86 2.36
CA VAL A 173 0.24 9.63 1.12
C VAL A 173 1.75 9.47 1.40
N GLU A 174 2.32 10.30 2.28
CA GLU A 174 3.73 10.16 2.74
C GLU A 174 3.97 8.82 3.43
N ASP A 175 3.07 8.40 4.32
CA ASP A 175 3.22 7.14 5.07
C ASP A 175 3.15 5.93 4.12
N ILE A 176 2.33 5.97 3.07
CA ILE A 176 2.34 4.95 2.01
C ILE A 176 3.68 4.95 1.26
N ALA A 177 4.18 6.12 0.84
CA ALA A 177 5.48 6.20 0.18
C ALA A 177 6.63 5.70 1.08
N ARG A 178 6.53 5.96 2.38
CA ARG A 178 7.58 5.64 3.34
C ARG A 178 7.58 4.19 3.81
N PHE A 179 6.41 3.63 4.11
CA PHE A 179 6.30 2.33 4.79
C PHE A 179 5.76 1.22 3.90
N VAL A 180 5.17 1.55 2.74
CA VAL A 180 4.70 0.56 1.76
C VAL A 180 5.63 0.49 0.57
N LEU A 181 6.10 1.64 0.08
CA LEU A 181 7.04 1.68 -1.03
C LEU A 181 8.50 1.64 -0.57
N ASP A 182 8.81 2.10 0.65
CA ASP A 182 10.19 2.35 1.10
C ASP A 182 10.97 3.31 0.16
N ASP A 183 10.26 4.25 -0.46
CA ASP A 183 10.83 5.19 -1.44
C ASP A 183 11.28 6.49 -0.77
N SER A 184 12.58 6.62 -0.51
CA SER A 184 13.15 7.81 0.13
C SER A 184 12.96 9.07 -0.71
N HIS A 185 13.09 8.97 -2.03
CA HIS A 185 12.98 10.13 -2.92
C HIS A 185 11.57 10.74 -2.91
N LEU A 186 10.54 9.93 -3.16
CA LEU A 186 9.14 10.36 -3.14
C LEU A 186 8.70 10.79 -1.74
N THR A 187 9.17 10.09 -0.70
CA THR A 187 8.94 10.51 0.70
C THR A 187 9.53 11.89 0.96
N GLY A 188 10.75 12.17 0.49
CA GLY A 188 11.40 13.47 0.61
C GLY A 188 10.62 14.60 -0.08
N LEU A 189 10.10 14.35 -1.29
CA LEU A 189 9.28 15.31 -2.01
C LEU A 189 7.93 15.57 -1.32
N LEU A 190 7.27 14.52 -0.82
CA LEU A 190 6.00 14.65 -0.07
C LEU A 190 6.21 15.43 1.25
N LYS A 191 7.32 15.18 1.94
CA LYS A 191 7.72 15.94 3.13
C LYS A 191 7.97 17.41 2.80
N GLN A 192 8.62 17.71 1.68
CA GLN A 192 8.83 19.08 1.22
C GLN A 192 7.50 19.77 0.89
N LEU A 193 6.63 19.11 0.14
CA LEU A 193 5.30 19.63 -0.20
C LEU A 193 4.48 19.96 1.06
N ARG A 194 4.56 19.12 2.09
CA ARG A 194 3.94 19.40 3.39
C ARG A 194 4.55 20.61 4.10
N HIS A 195 5.87 20.75 4.06
CA HIS A 195 6.55 21.91 4.65
C HIS A 195 6.17 23.21 3.93
N ASP A 196 6.09 23.15 2.60
CA ASP A 196 5.69 24.28 1.76
C ASP A 196 4.23 24.66 2.02
N LEU A 197 3.33 23.68 2.15
CA LEU A 197 1.94 23.91 2.56
C LEU A 197 1.86 24.58 3.93
N ALA A 198 2.59 24.08 4.93
CA ALA A 198 2.62 24.70 6.26
C ALA A 198 3.15 26.15 6.21
N THR A 199 4.16 26.41 5.37
CA THR A 199 4.73 27.75 5.19
C THR A 199 3.76 28.69 4.48
N ALA A 200 3.03 28.22 3.47
CA ALA A 200 2.01 28.98 2.77
C ALA A 200 0.81 29.36 3.67
N LEU A 201 0.49 28.52 4.65
CA LEU A 201 -0.60 28.77 5.61
C LEU A 201 -0.23 29.79 6.69
N LYS A 202 1.04 29.85 7.13
CA LYS A 202 1.50 30.78 8.20
C LYS A 202 1.06 32.25 8.05
N PRO A 203 1.21 32.92 6.90
CA PRO A 203 0.79 34.32 6.78
C PRO A 203 -0.74 34.51 6.83
N LEU A 204 -1.50 33.44 6.57
CA LEU A 204 -2.96 33.43 6.69
C LEU A 204 -3.39 33.12 8.13
N ASP A 205 -2.60 32.28 8.80
CA ASP A 205 -2.80 31.81 10.17
C ASP A 205 -2.12 32.73 11.19
N GLY A 206 -2.86 33.71 11.68
CA GLY A 206 -2.51 34.53 12.84
C GLY A 206 -3.32 34.16 14.09
N GLY A 207 -3.66 32.89 14.28
CA GLY A 207 -4.62 32.42 15.28
C GLY A 207 -6.09 32.50 14.82
N ARG A 208 -6.33 32.97 13.59
CA ARG A 208 -7.66 33.16 13.00
C ARG A 208 -8.34 31.84 12.64
N PHE A 209 -7.56 30.83 12.24
CA PHE A 209 -8.09 29.51 11.93
C PHE A 209 -8.70 28.85 13.16
N VAL A 210 -7.94 28.78 14.26
CA VAL A 210 -8.43 28.22 15.53
C VAL A 210 -9.61 29.02 16.06
N ALA A 211 -9.54 30.36 16.04
CA ALA A 211 -10.63 31.21 16.50
C ALA A 211 -11.93 31.07 15.67
N ALA A 212 -11.82 30.65 14.41
CA ALA A 212 -12.97 30.46 13.53
C ALA A 212 -13.60 29.06 13.67
N ARG A 213 -12.95 28.09 14.33
CA ARG A 213 -13.48 26.72 14.46
C ARG A 213 -14.78 26.72 15.25
N ASP A 214 -15.77 26.04 14.69
CA ASP A 214 -17.10 25.84 15.28
C ASP A 214 -17.59 24.46 14.87
N THR A 215 -17.12 23.45 15.60
CA THR A 215 -17.47 22.04 15.36
C THR A 215 -18.89 21.73 15.80
N THR A 216 -19.38 22.40 16.85
CA THR A 216 -20.72 22.17 17.41
C THR A 216 -21.82 22.60 16.44
N SER A 217 -21.58 23.62 15.63
CA SER A 217 -22.52 24.08 14.60
C SER A 217 -22.12 23.65 13.19
N ASP A 218 -21.11 22.76 13.05
CA ASP A 218 -20.70 22.23 11.75
C ASP A 218 -21.71 21.18 11.27
N VAL A 219 -22.56 21.59 10.33
CA VAL A 219 -23.56 20.73 9.69
C VAL A 219 -22.96 19.50 9.03
N GLY A 220 -21.68 19.53 8.64
CA GLY A 220 -20.97 18.42 8.01
C GLY A 220 -20.69 17.25 8.93
N THR A 221 -20.71 17.43 10.25
CA THR A 221 -20.44 16.36 11.24
C THR A 221 -21.51 15.27 11.25
N THR A 222 -22.71 15.58 10.76
CA THR A 222 -23.87 14.66 10.75
C THR A 222 -24.16 14.07 9.37
N VAL A 223 -23.47 14.53 8.33
CA VAL A 223 -23.68 14.08 6.95
C VAL A 223 -22.68 12.98 6.64
N THR A 224 -23.09 11.72 6.81
CA THR A 224 -22.30 10.54 6.44
C THR A 224 -22.88 9.86 5.21
N THR A 225 -22.04 9.15 4.47
CA THR A 225 -22.47 8.30 3.35
C THR A 225 -22.07 6.85 3.57
N GLU A 226 -22.89 5.89 3.14
CA GLU A 226 -22.63 4.45 3.33
C GLU A 226 -21.27 3.98 2.77
N GLN A 227 -20.71 4.70 1.78
CA GLN A 227 -19.41 4.39 1.15
C GLN A 227 -18.20 5.00 1.90
N GLU A 228 -18.42 5.71 2.99
CA GLU A 228 -17.36 6.42 3.73
C GLU A 228 -16.47 5.47 4.55
N HIS A 229 -17.02 4.32 4.95
CA HIS A 229 -16.37 3.38 5.88
C HIS A 229 -15.66 2.20 5.22
N GLN A 230 -15.70 2.06 3.89
CA GLN A 230 -15.10 0.92 3.20
C GLN A 230 -14.13 1.35 2.09
N ARG A 231 -12.95 0.74 2.08
CA ARG A 231 -11.94 0.83 1.03
C ARG A 231 -11.43 -0.58 0.74
N GLY A 232 -11.30 -0.95 -0.54
CA GLY A 232 -10.98 -2.31 -0.96
C GLY A 232 -9.47 -2.62 -0.96
N SER A 233 -8.63 -1.58 -1.05
CA SER A 233 -7.18 -1.75 -1.17
C SER A 233 -6.39 -0.51 -0.72
N LEU A 234 -5.09 -0.67 -0.48
CA LEU A 234 -4.16 0.45 -0.25
C LEU A 234 -4.13 1.45 -1.40
N ARG A 235 -4.35 0.98 -2.65
CA ARG A 235 -4.47 1.86 -3.82
C ARG A 235 -5.69 2.76 -3.71
N ASP A 236 -6.83 2.24 -3.28
CA ASP A 236 -8.05 3.05 -3.09
C ASP A 236 -7.86 4.10 -2.00
N VAL A 237 -7.12 3.76 -0.93
CA VAL A 237 -6.75 4.71 0.12
C VAL A 237 -5.84 5.80 -0.42
N LEU A 238 -4.82 5.45 -1.22
CA LEU A 238 -3.91 6.40 -1.86
C LEU A 238 -4.66 7.38 -2.77
N GLU A 239 -5.46 6.86 -3.70
CA GLU A 239 -6.23 7.65 -4.68
C GLU A 239 -7.23 8.58 -3.99
N ALA A 240 -7.96 8.09 -2.99
CA ALA A 240 -8.91 8.90 -2.24
C ALA A 240 -8.23 10.05 -1.48
N ASN A 241 -7.07 9.79 -0.86
CA ASN A 241 -6.33 10.84 -0.14
C ASN A 241 -5.70 11.85 -1.12
N LEU A 242 -5.13 11.39 -2.24
CA LEU A 242 -4.63 12.29 -3.28
C LEU A 242 -5.74 13.19 -3.83
N GLY A 243 -6.94 12.64 -4.10
CA GLY A 243 -8.10 13.41 -4.53
C GLY A 243 -8.52 14.48 -3.51
N ARG A 244 -8.68 14.08 -2.23
CA ARG A 244 -9.02 15.01 -1.14
C ARG A 244 -8.01 16.14 -0.97
N VAL A 245 -6.72 15.85 -1.09
CA VAL A 245 -5.68 16.89 -1.03
C VAL A 245 -5.79 17.83 -2.23
N GLN A 246 -6.00 17.31 -3.45
CA GLN A 246 -6.17 18.15 -4.64
C GLN A 246 -7.37 19.11 -4.51
N GLU A 247 -8.52 18.60 -4.05
CA GLU A 247 -9.72 19.40 -3.79
C GLU A 247 -9.48 20.44 -2.70
N SER A 248 -8.81 20.05 -1.61
CA SER A 248 -8.50 20.95 -0.50
C SER A 248 -7.54 22.07 -0.91
N LEU A 249 -6.50 21.75 -1.69
CA LEU A 249 -5.58 22.75 -2.25
C LEU A 249 -6.30 23.69 -3.20
N ARG A 250 -7.27 23.19 -3.98
CA ARG A 250 -8.10 24.02 -4.87
C ARG A 250 -8.97 25.00 -4.08
N THR A 251 -9.59 24.56 -2.99
CA THR A 251 -10.38 25.43 -2.10
C THR A 251 -9.50 26.50 -1.46
N LEU A 252 -8.31 26.12 -0.96
CA LEU A 252 -7.34 27.06 -0.39
C LEU A 252 -6.86 28.09 -1.43
N GLU A 253 -6.58 27.66 -2.66
CA GLU A 253 -6.17 28.52 -3.77
C GLU A 253 -7.23 29.60 -4.05
N GLU A 254 -8.51 29.22 -4.16
CA GLU A 254 -9.58 30.16 -4.48
C GLU A 254 -9.88 31.11 -3.31
N LEU A 255 -9.95 30.62 -2.08
CA LEU A 255 -10.25 31.46 -0.92
C LEU A 255 -9.09 32.41 -0.55
N ALA A 256 -7.84 32.00 -0.80
CA ALA A 256 -6.69 32.87 -0.59
C ALA A 256 -6.72 34.11 -1.50
N LYS A 257 -7.40 34.07 -2.65
CA LYS A 257 -7.56 35.24 -3.54
C LYS A 257 -8.33 36.36 -2.85
N LEU A 258 -9.30 36.04 -1.99
CA LEU A 258 -10.06 37.03 -1.19
C LEU A 258 -9.19 37.80 -0.20
N LYS A 259 -8.00 37.27 0.14
CA LYS A 259 -7.05 37.92 1.06
C LYS A 259 -5.94 38.68 0.33
N THR A 260 -5.99 38.74 -1.00
CA THR A 260 -5.00 39.49 -1.79
C THR A 260 -5.37 40.98 -1.78
N THR A 261 -4.66 41.76 -0.95
CA THR A 261 -4.90 43.20 -0.82
C THR A 261 -3.87 43.99 -1.63
N GLY A 262 -4.22 44.34 -2.86
CA GLY A 262 -3.45 45.26 -3.72
C GLY A 262 -2.58 44.58 -4.80
N PRO A 263 -2.23 45.30 -5.87
CA PRO A 263 -1.52 44.75 -7.05
C PRO A 263 -0.08 44.29 -6.77
N ASP A 264 0.55 44.78 -5.69
CA ASP A 264 1.96 44.50 -5.35
C ASP A 264 2.13 43.48 -4.21
N THR A 265 1.03 42.98 -3.62
CA THR A 265 1.10 41.98 -2.54
C THR A 265 1.12 40.57 -3.14
N PRO A 266 2.16 39.75 -2.90
CA PRO A 266 2.19 38.37 -3.38
C PRO A 266 0.98 37.60 -2.83
N SER A 267 0.12 37.13 -3.73
CA SER A 267 -1.05 36.35 -3.32
C SER A 267 -0.61 34.98 -2.79
N PRO A 268 -1.05 34.58 -1.57
CA PRO A 268 -0.84 33.22 -1.07
C PRO A 268 -1.43 32.15 -2.00
N ALA A 269 -2.41 32.51 -2.85
CA ALA A 269 -3.02 31.62 -3.83
C ALA A 269 -1.99 30.94 -4.75
N SER A 270 -0.94 31.67 -5.16
CA SER A 270 0.15 31.15 -6.00
C SER A 270 0.89 29.96 -5.38
N HIS A 271 0.96 29.89 -4.04
CA HIS A 271 1.63 28.80 -3.35
C HIS A 271 0.76 27.53 -3.38
N PHE A 272 -0.56 27.67 -3.19
CA PHE A 272 -1.50 26.56 -3.30
C PHE A 272 -1.62 26.04 -4.73
N GLU A 273 -1.58 26.95 -5.72
CA GLU A 273 -1.52 26.57 -7.13
C GLU A 273 -0.27 25.73 -7.43
N ARG A 274 0.91 26.17 -6.98
CA ARG A 274 2.16 25.41 -7.14
C ARG A 274 2.08 24.05 -6.46
N ALA A 275 1.66 24.01 -5.19
CA ALA A 275 1.48 22.79 -4.42
C ALA A 275 0.56 21.79 -5.13
N ARG A 276 -0.48 22.27 -5.81
CA ARG A 276 -1.41 21.46 -6.60
C ARG A 276 -0.73 20.83 -7.83
N TYR A 277 0.09 21.58 -8.56
CA TYR A 277 0.84 21.04 -9.70
C TYR A 277 1.94 20.06 -9.27
N ASP A 278 2.62 20.34 -8.16
CA ASP A 278 3.59 19.42 -7.58
C ASP A 278 2.90 18.11 -7.17
N LEU A 279 1.72 18.20 -6.55
CA LEU A 279 0.92 17.04 -6.19
C LEU A 279 0.48 16.22 -7.41
N TYR A 280 0.13 16.84 -8.54
CA TYR A 280 -0.21 16.09 -9.77
C TYR A 280 0.99 15.30 -10.30
N THR A 281 2.18 15.89 -10.22
CA THR A 281 3.42 15.23 -10.62
C THR A 281 3.71 14.04 -9.70
N LEU A 282 3.60 14.24 -8.38
CA LEU A 282 3.79 13.19 -7.39
C LEU A 282 2.74 12.08 -7.48
N HIS A 283 1.48 12.43 -7.71
CA HIS A 283 0.41 11.46 -7.93
C HIS A 283 0.76 10.57 -9.13
N LYS A 284 1.10 11.16 -10.27
CA LYS A 284 1.51 10.39 -11.45
C LYS A 284 2.70 9.48 -11.14
N ALA A 285 3.73 9.97 -10.45
CA ALA A 285 4.90 9.18 -10.08
C ALA A 285 4.53 7.99 -9.18
N LEU A 286 3.74 8.20 -8.13
CA LEU A 286 3.29 7.15 -7.20
C LEU A 286 2.46 6.07 -7.92
N ALA A 287 1.48 6.49 -8.73
CA ALA A 287 0.63 5.58 -9.47
C ALA A 287 1.42 4.78 -10.51
N THR A 288 2.36 5.42 -11.21
CA THR A 288 3.23 4.76 -12.20
C THR A 288 4.14 3.75 -11.51
N THR A 289 4.75 4.11 -10.38
CA THR A 289 5.62 3.21 -9.61
C THR A 289 4.88 1.97 -9.13
N LEU A 290 3.68 2.13 -8.57
CA LEU A 290 2.87 0.99 -8.10
C LEU A 290 2.49 0.05 -9.25
N GLU A 291 2.04 0.60 -10.38
CA GLU A 291 1.67 -0.21 -11.54
C GLU A 291 2.88 -0.88 -12.19
N ALA A 292 4.00 -0.18 -12.31
CA ALA A 292 5.23 -0.74 -12.83
C ALA A 292 5.77 -1.88 -11.97
N LYS A 293 5.77 -1.74 -10.64
CA LYS A 293 6.15 -2.81 -9.71
C LYS A 293 5.31 -4.06 -9.95
N ARG A 294 3.99 -3.91 -10.09
CA ARG A 294 3.06 -5.02 -10.36
C ARG A 294 3.36 -5.69 -11.71
N ARG A 295 3.66 -4.91 -12.74
CA ARG A 295 3.90 -5.42 -14.11
C ARG A 295 5.28 -6.04 -14.31
N LEU A 296 6.26 -5.61 -13.53
CA LEU A 296 7.66 -6.08 -13.57
C LEU A 296 8.00 -6.96 -12.36
N ASP A 297 6.98 -7.46 -11.68
CA ASP A 297 7.13 -8.44 -10.61
C ASP A 297 7.62 -9.77 -11.19
N GLY A 298 8.56 -10.43 -10.51
CA GLY A 298 9.20 -11.66 -10.98
C GLY A 298 10.10 -11.53 -12.23
N HIS A 299 10.15 -10.38 -12.89
CA HIS A 299 11.01 -10.15 -14.05
C HIS A 299 12.41 -9.65 -13.63
N HIS A 300 13.26 -10.56 -13.15
CA HIS A 300 14.59 -10.21 -12.59
C HIS A 300 15.71 -10.10 -13.62
N LEU A 301 15.65 -10.90 -14.69
CA LEU A 301 16.68 -10.94 -15.72
C LEU A 301 16.17 -10.33 -17.02
N TYR A 302 16.95 -9.40 -17.57
CA TYR A 302 16.65 -8.65 -18.78
C TYR A 302 17.74 -8.91 -19.84
N LEU A 303 17.37 -9.41 -21.02
CA LEU A 303 18.29 -9.62 -22.14
C LEU A 303 18.26 -8.46 -23.14
N LEU A 304 19.44 -7.94 -23.50
CA LEU A 304 19.63 -7.09 -24.67
C LEU A 304 20.21 -7.93 -25.82
N ALA A 305 19.46 -8.03 -26.92
CA ALA A 305 19.83 -8.87 -28.06
C ALA A 305 19.70 -8.13 -29.40
N GLY A 306 20.69 -8.29 -30.27
CA GLY A 306 20.70 -7.88 -31.67
C GLY A 306 21.26 -9.00 -32.55
N GLU A 307 21.05 -8.93 -33.86
CA GLU A 307 21.53 -9.97 -34.79
C GLU A 307 23.06 -10.04 -34.75
N SER A 308 23.71 -8.86 -34.75
CA SER A 308 25.16 -8.73 -34.72
C SER A 308 25.80 -9.09 -33.37
N SER A 309 25.04 -9.11 -32.28
CA SER A 309 25.60 -9.33 -30.94
C SER A 309 25.58 -10.79 -30.49
N CYS A 310 24.82 -11.65 -31.16
CA CYS A 310 24.59 -13.03 -30.71
C CYS A 310 25.29 -14.03 -31.66
N GLN A 311 26.30 -14.73 -31.15
CA GLN A 311 27.22 -15.55 -31.94
C GLN A 311 26.52 -16.72 -32.66
N GLY A 312 25.52 -17.33 -32.00
CA GLY A 312 24.66 -18.38 -32.57
C GLY A 312 23.43 -17.87 -33.33
N GLY A 313 23.34 -16.56 -33.59
CA GLY A 313 22.16 -15.89 -34.13
C GLY A 313 21.13 -15.52 -33.05
N ILE A 314 20.33 -14.48 -33.33
CA ILE A 314 19.39 -13.92 -32.35
C ILE A 314 18.26 -14.90 -31.99
N GLY A 315 17.84 -15.75 -32.94
CA GLY A 315 16.73 -16.69 -32.72
C GLY A 315 17.00 -17.72 -31.63
N PRO A 316 18.09 -18.51 -31.75
CA PRO A 316 18.51 -19.42 -30.67
C PRO A 316 18.77 -18.70 -29.35
N ALA A 317 19.43 -17.54 -29.38
CA ALA A 317 19.73 -16.77 -28.17
C ALA A 317 18.45 -16.34 -27.43
N VAL A 318 17.49 -15.72 -28.12
CA VAL A 318 16.23 -15.28 -27.50
C VAL A 318 15.41 -16.47 -27.00
N ARG A 319 15.24 -17.53 -27.80
CA ARG A 319 14.45 -18.70 -27.38
C ARG A 319 15.07 -19.42 -26.18
N GLY A 320 16.39 -19.63 -26.21
CA GLY A 320 17.13 -20.24 -25.11
C GLY A 320 17.03 -19.39 -23.84
N ALA A 321 17.26 -18.07 -23.96
CA ALA A 321 17.16 -17.15 -22.84
C ALA A 321 15.76 -17.14 -22.19
N VAL A 322 14.71 -17.12 -23.01
CA VAL A 322 13.31 -17.21 -22.54
C VAL A 322 13.06 -18.54 -21.82
N ALA A 323 13.51 -19.68 -22.38
CA ALA A 323 13.42 -20.99 -21.73
C ALA A 323 14.28 -21.11 -20.44
N GLY A 324 15.33 -20.30 -20.34
CA GLY A 324 16.16 -20.15 -19.16
C GLY A 324 15.54 -19.26 -18.07
N GLY A 325 14.44 -18.56 -18.34
CA GLY A 325 13.72 -17.73 -17.38
C GLY A 325 13.98 -16.22 -17.50
N VAL A 326 14.50 -15.74 -18.63
CA VAL A 326 14.59 -14.28 -18.87
C VAL A 326 13.20 -13.66 -18.89
N GLY A 327 12.98 -12.65 -18.04
CA GLY A 327 11.70 -11.99 -17.89
C GLY A 327 11.43 -10.92 -18.95
N VAL A 328 12.48 -10.25 -19.43
CA VAL A 328 12.37 -9.16 -20.42
C VAL A 328 13.40 -9.35 -21.53
N VAL A 329 12.98 -9.23 -22.78
CA VAL A 329 13.87 -9.24 -23.94
C VAL A 329 13.74 -7.91 -24.68
N GLN A 330 14.87 -7.22 -24.86
CA GLN A 330 14.98 -6.04 -25.68
C GLN A 330 15.66 -6.34 -27.00
N LEU A 331 14.98 -6.03 -28.09
CA LEU A 331 15.61 -6.01 -29.40
C LEU A 331 16.39 -4.71 -29.57
N ARG A 332 17.72 -4.84 -29.63
CA ARG A 332 18.68 -3.76 -29.78
C ARG A 332 19.54 -4.01 -31.01
N GLU A 333 18.97 -3.74 -32.17
CA GLU A 333 19.66 -3.81 -33.45
C GLU A 333 19.74 -2.41 -34.06
N LYS A 334 20.96 -1.96 -34.35
CA LYS A 334 21.27 -0.58 -34.77
C LYS A 334 21.59 -0.46 -36.25
N THR A 335 21.85 -1.58 -36.92
CA THR A 335 22.40 -1.61 -38.29
C THR A 335 21.35 -1.97 -39.35
N LEU A 336 20.21 -2.54 -38.95
CA LEU A 336 19.15 -2.91 -39.88
C LEU A 336 18.30 -1.71 -40.29
N GLU A 337 17.91 -1.72 -41.56
CA GLU A 337 16.85 -0.86 -42.10
C GLU A 337 15.49 -1.13 -41.44
N ASP A 338 14.64 -0.11 -41.37
CA ASP A 338 13.37 -0.14 -40.62
C ASP A 338 12.47 -1.33 -40.95
N ALA A 339 12.32 -1.68 -42.23
CA ALA A 339 11.49 -2.81 -42.66
C ALA A 339 12.04 -4.15 -42.14
N ALA A 340 13.35 -4.36 -42.26
CA ALA A 340 14.02 -5.56 -41.78
C ALA A 340 14.00 -5.64 -40.25
N LEU A 341 14.19 -4.50 -39.57
CA LEU A 341 14.09 -4.39 -38.13
C LEU A 341 12.69 -4.72 -37.62
N LEU A 342 11.64 -4.21 -38.28
CA LEU A 342 10.26 -4.52 -37.94
C LEU A 342 9.93 -6.01 -38.12
N ASP A 343 10.42 -6.63 -39.19
CA ASP A 343 10.22 -8.06 -39.42
C ASP A 343 10.96 -8.91 -38.38
N LEU A 344 12.15 -8.48 -37.95
CA LEU A 344 12.85 -9.10 -36.83
C LEU A 344 12.10 -8.90 -35.52
N ALA A 345 11.62 -7.69 -35.23
CA ALA A 345 10.83 -7.37 -34.04
C ALA A 345 9.59 -8.26 -33.93
N ARG A 346 8.88 -8.51 -35.03
CA ARG A 346 7.73 -9.43 -35.08
C ARG A 346 8.11 -10.88 -34.79
N ARG A 347 9.33 -11.32 -35.17
CA ARG A 347 9.84 -12.65 -34.81
C ARG A 347 10.14 -12.72 -33.31
N VAL A 348 10.84 -11.73 -32.78
CA VAL A 348 11.15 -11.64 -31.34
C VAL A 348 9.87 -11.62 -30.51
N ARG A 349 8.87 -10.82 -30.90
CA ARG A 349 7.57 -10.76 -30.20
C ARG A 349 6.87 -12.11 -30.11
N ARG A 350 6.97 -12.95 -31.16
CA ARG A 350 6.40 -14.32 -31.12
C ARG A 350 7.13 -15.16 -30.10
N TRP A 351 8.47 -15.20 -30.15
CA TRP A 351 9.27 -15.99 -29.23
C TRP A 351 9.09 -15.59 -27.76
N THR A 352 8.98 -14.29 -27.47
CA THR A 352 8.77 -13.81 -26.11
C THR A 352 7.36 -14.11 -25.60
N ARG A 353 6.34 -13.94 -26.45
CA ARG A 353 4.95 -14.25 -26.10
C ARG A 353 4.74 -15.73 -25.78
N ASP A 354 5.35 -16.62 -26.56
CA ASP A 354 5.24 -18.07 -26.37
C ASP A 354 5.84 -18.53 -25.03
N GLY A 355 6.82 -17.80 -24.49
CA GLY A 355 7.46 -18.11 -23.21
C GLY A 355 7.12 -17.17 -22.06
N GLY A 356 6.15 -16.25 -22.22
CA GLY A 356 5.69 -15.36 -21.15
C GLY A 356 6.63 -14.19 -20.80
N SER A 357 7.67 -13.94 -21.61
CA SER A 357 8.58 -12.80 -21.41
C SER A 357 8.03 -11.53 -22.05
N LEU A 358 8.35 -10.38 -21.45
CA LEU A 358 8.03 -9.07 -22.01
C LEU A 358 8.96 -8.72 -23.17
N PHE A 359 8.41 -8.12 -24.23
CA PHE A 359 9.17 -7.63 -25.36
C PHE A 359 9.29 -6.11 -25.35
N VAL A 360 10.53 -5.61 -25.45
CA VAL A 360 10.84 -4.18 -25.49
C VAL A 360 11.60 -3.83 -26.77
N MET A 361 11.22 -2.74 -27.43
CA MET A 361 12.04 -2.16 -28.50
C MET A 361 13.02 -1.13 -27.97
N ASN A 362 14.26 -1.18 -28.41
CA ASN A 362 15.25 -0.14 -28.15
C ASN A 362 15.04 1.06 -29.09
N ASP A 363 15.03 2.28 -28.54
CA ASP A 363 15.05 3.61 -29.17
C ASP A 363 13.88 3.96 -30.12
N ARG A 364 13.10 2.97 -30.58
CA ARG A 364 12.11 3.10 -31.67
C ARG A 364 10.67 2.88 -31.18
N PRO A 365 10.00 3.91 -30.61
CA PRO A 365 8.63 3.80 -30.12
C PRO A 365 7.61 3.55 -31.24
N ASP A 366 7.88 4.04 -32.45
CA ASP A 366 7.11 3.77 -33.66
C ASP A 366 7.10 2.27 -33.99
N LEU A 367 8.28 1.66 -34.03
CA LEU A 367 8.41 0.22 -34.30
C LEU A 367 7.90 -0.62 -33.12
N ALA A 368 8.01 -0.13 -31.89
CA ALA A 368 7.41 -0.78 -30.72
C ALA A 368 5.89 -0.97 -30.90
N VAL A 369 5.19 0.07 -31.37
CA VAL A 369 3.74 -0.01 -31.64
C VAL A 369 3.46 -0.97 -32.80
N LEU A 370 4.19 -0.85 -33.91
CA LEU A 370 3.96 -1.66 -35.12
C LEU A 370 4.29 -3.15 -34.95
N ALA A 371 5.23 -3.48 -34.05
CA ALA A 371 5.61 -4.84 -33.69
C ALA A 371 4.77 -5.41 -32.53
N ASP A 372 3.85 -4.61 -31.98
CA ASP A 372 3.08 -4.95 -30.78
C ASP A 372 3.98 -5.30 -29.58
N ALA A 373 5.04 -4.52 -29.36
CA ALA A 373 5.89 -4.65 -28.19
C ALA A 373 5.17 -4.23 -26.90
N ASP A 374 5.55 -4.84 -25.78
CA ASP A 374 5.04 -4.50 -24.45
C ASP A 374 5.59 -3.16 -23.95
N GLY A 375 6.74 -2.74 -24.49
CA GLY A 375 7.35 -1.46 -24.18
C GLY A 375 8.43 -0.98 -25.15
N VAL A 376 9.02 0.16 -24.79
CA VAL A 376 10.16 0.77 -25.44
C VAL A 376 11.16 1.22 -24.38
N HIS A 377 12.46 1.15 -24.69
CA HIS A 377 13.52 1.69 -23.87
C HIS A 377 14.27 2.76 -24.63
N VAL A 378 14.54 3.90 -24.00
CA VAL A 378 15.26 5.03 -24.60
C VAL A 378 16.44 5.45 -23.72
N GLY A 379 17.47 6.03 -24.34
CA GLY A 379 18.58 6.65 -23.63
C GLY A 379 18.37 8.15 -23.40
N GLN A 380 19.45 8.83 -23.04
CA GLN A 380 19.46 10.26 -22.71
C GLN A 380 19.52 11.18 -23.94
N GLN A 381 19.82 10.63 -25.12
CA GLN A 381 19.97 11.39 -26.38
C GLN A 381 18.80 11.17 -27.34
N GLU A 382 18.01 10.14 -27.08
CA GLU A 382 16.81 9.76 -27.81
C GLU A 382 15.59 10.59 -27.32
N LEU A 383 14.39 10.20 -27.75
CA LEU A 383 13.15 10.90 -27.37
C LEU A 383 12.92 10.83 -25.85
N ASP A 384 12.51 11.96 -25.27
CA ASP A 384 12.11 12.01 -23.86
C ASP A 384 10.86 11.15 -23.57
N VAL A 385 10.67 10.79 -22.29
CA VAL A 385 9.56 9.94 -21.83
C VAL A 385 8.20 10.49 -22.28
N ARG A 386 8.03 11.81 -22.24
CA ARG A 386 6.77 12.48 -22.60
C ARG A 386 6.46 12.28 -24.08
N SER A 387 7.45 12.45 -24.95
CA SER A 387 7.35 12.29 -26.40
C SER A 387 7.12 10.83 -26.77
N VAL A 388 7.82 9.91 -26.12
CA VAL A 388 7.59 8.47 -26.24
C VAL A 388 6.15 8.11 -25.88
N ARG A 389 5.64 8.59 -24.75
CA ARG A 389 4.28 8.30 -24.27
C ARG A 389 3.19 8.76 -25.25
N ARG A 390 3.44 9.84 -26.01
CA ARG A 390 2.53 10.29 -27.09
C ARG A 390 2.42 9.29 -28.24
N ILE A 391 3.45 8.48 -28.46
CA ILE A 391 3.50 7.48 -29.54
C ILE A 391 2.96 6.14 -29.03
N VAL A 392 3.46 5.65 -27.90
CA VAL A 392 3.16 4.29 -27.42
C VAL A 392 1.87 4.17 -26.59
N GLY A 393 1.31 5.32 -26.17
CA GLY A 393 0.12 5.41 -25.34
C GLY A 393 0.39 5.17 -23.84
N PRO A 394 -0.65 5.23 -22.99
CA PRO A 394 -0.51 5.15 -21.54
C PRO A 394 -0.11 3.75 -21.03
N ASN A 395 -0.38 2.70 -21.80
CA ASN A 395 -0.32 1.31 -21.28
C ASN A 395 0.98 0.57 -21.56
N ARG A 396 1.80 1.00 -22.54
CA ARG A 396 3.08 0.33 -22.84
C ARG A 396 4.16 0.78 -21.87
N LEU A 397 5.08 -0.11 -21.52
CA LEU A 397 6.21 0.23 -20.64
C LEU A 397 7.17 1.20 -21.36
N VAL A 398 7.66 2.19 -20.63
CA VAL A 398 8.69 3.12 -21.08
C VAL A 398 9.86 3.05 -20.11
N GLY A 399 10.96 2.45 -20.57
CA GLY A 399 12.21 2.39 -19.83
C GLY A 399 13.17 3.50 -20.21
N VAL A 400 13.97 3.97 -19.26
CA VAL A 400 14.99 5.01 -19.50
C VAL A 400 16.35 4.60 -18.97
N SER A 401 17.40 4.72 -19.77
CA SER A 401 18.78 4.59 -19.28
C SER A 401 19.18 5.80 -18.45
N THR A 402 19.80 5.58 -17.29
CA THR A 402 20.24 6.61 -16.35
C THR A 402 21.69 6.36 -15.95
N HIS A 403 22.42 7.45 -15.66
CA HIS A 403 23.85 7.46 -15.39
C HIS A 403 24.20 8.22 -14.09
N SER A 404 23.20 8.76 -13.40
CA SER A 404 23.35 9.44 -12.10
C SER A 404 22.05 9.40 -11.31
N ILE A 405 22.14 9.61 -9.99
CA ILE A 405 20.96 9.64 -9.13
C ILE A 405 20.00 10.78 -9.51
N GLN A 406 20.51 11.90 -10.01
CA GLN A 406 19.69 13.00 -10.50
C GLN A 406 18.87 12.61 -11.72
N GLN A 407 19.46 11.86 -12.67
CA GLN A 407 18.72 11.33 -13.82
C GLN A 407 17.66 10.30 -13.40
N ALA A 408 17.99 9.42 -12.43
CA ALA A 408 17.02 8.45 -11.90
C ALA A 408 15.82 9.14 -11.24
N ARG A 409 16.06 10.10 -10.36
CA ARG A 409 15.02 10.93 -9.73
C ARG A 409 14.15 11.64 -10.78
N GLN A 410 14.77 12.27 -11.79
CA GLN A 410 14.03 12.96 -12.83
C GLN A 410 13.17 11.99 -13.66
N ALA A 411 13.71 10.81 -14.02
CA ALA A 411 12.97 9.80 -14.79
C ALA A 411 11.72 9.29 -14.06
N VAL A 412 11.76 9.18 -12.72
CA VAL A 412 10.58 8.87 -11.89
C VAL A 412 9.49 9.95 -12.09
N LEU A 413 9.86 11.23 -12.02
CA LEU A 413 8.92 12.35 -12.17
C LEU A 413 8.40 12.50 -13.61
N ASP A 414 9.24 12.21 -14.60
CA ASP A 414 8.83 12.20 -16.01
C ASP A 414 7.81 11.09 -16.31
N GLY A 415 7.72 10.07 -15.44
CA GLY A 415 6.80 8.96 -15.51
C GLY A 415 7.33 7.81 -16.36
N ALA A 416 8.62 7.48 -16.21
CA ALA A 416 9.18 6.22 -16.68
C ALA A 416 8.56 5.06 -15.89
N ASP A 417 8.41 3.90 -16.55
CA ASP A 417 7.95 2.68 -15.90
C ASP A 417 9.10 1.88 -15.30
N TYR A 418 10.32 2.02 -15.83
CA TYR A 418 11.51 1.42 -15.23
C TYR A 418 12.81 2.12 -15.66
N LEU A 419 13.89 1.84 -14.93
CA LEU A 419 15.20 2.45 -15.19
C LEU A 419 16.23 1.39 -15.62
N GLY A 420 17.14 1.78 -16.52
CA GLY A 420 18.43 1.12 -16.69
C GLY A 420 19.49 1.89 -15.90
N VAL A 421 20.17 1.23 -14.96
CA VAL A 421 21.12 1.86 -14.02
C VAL A 421 22.52 1.39 -14.38
N GLY A 422 23.30 2.24 -15.05
CA GLY A 422 24.63 1.85 -15.48
C GLY A 422 25.28 2.87 -16.43
N PRO A 423 26.37 2.51 -17.11
CA PRO A 423 27.08 1.25 -17.01
C PRO A 423 27.67 1.02 -15.61
N VAL A 424 27.51 -0.18 -15.06
CA VAL A 424 28.10 -0.57 -13.77
C VAL A 424 29.59 -0.86 -13.93
N PHE A 425 29.94 -1.71 -14.90
CA PHE A 425 31.32 -2.06 -15.21
C PHE A 425 31.72 -1.59 -16.61
N PRO A 426 33.04 -1.50 -16.90
CA PRO A 426 33.53 -1.33 -18.25
C PRO A 426 32.96 -2.39 -19.18
N SER A 427 32.47 -1.95 -20.34
CA SER A 427 31.96 -2.87 -21.37
C SER A 427 32.75 -2.71 -22.65
N GLN A 428 32.96 -3.81 -23.38
CA GLN A 428 33.56 -3.77 -24.71
C GLN A 428 32.58 -3.23 -25.78
N THR A 429 31.29 -3.05 -25.47
CA THR A 429 30.24 -2.71 -26.45
C THR A 429 29.91 -1.23 -26.56
N LYS A 430 30.36 -0.40 -25.61
CA LYS A 430 30.30 1.08 -25.64
C LYS A 430 31.44 1.65 -24.79
N SER A 431 32.24 2.56 -25.35
CA SER A 431 33.22 3.34 -24.57
C SER A 431 32.50 4.50 -23.87
N PHE A 432 32.64 4.60 -22.55
CA PHE A 432 32.16 5.74 -21.78
C PHE A 432 33.35 6.46 -21.15
N ASP A 433 33.31 7.79 -21.12
CA ASP A 433 34.37 8.62 -20.51
C ASP A 433 34.40 8.49 -18.97
N SER A 434 33.31 7.99 -18.38
CA SER A 434 33.20 7.62 -16.96
C SER A 434 32.16 6.52 -16.77
N TYR A 435 32.34 5.67 -15.77
CA TYR A 435 31.39 4.62 -15.38
C TYR A 435 30.65 5.06 -14.12
N ALA A 436 29.34 4.88 -14.10
CA ALA A 436 28.53 5.25 -12.94
C ALA A 436 28.85 4.35 -11.73
N GLY A 437 29.21 3.08 -11.99
CA GLY A 437 29.77 2.18 -10.99
C GLY A 437 28.77 1.67 -9.96
N LEU A 438 29.27 0.85 -9.03
CA LEU A 438 28.47 0.28 -7.93
C LEU A 438 27.96 1.35 -6.96
N GLU A 439 28.64 2.48 -6.82
CA GLU A 439 28.16 3.60 -5.99
C GLU A 439 26.82 4.16 -6.50
N PHE A 440 26.65 4.26 -7.82
CA PHE A 440 25.38 4.67 -8.38
C PHE A 440 24.28 3.62 -8.14
N VAL A 441 24.61 2.32 -8.25
CA VAL A 441 23.67 1.23 -7.92
C VAL A 441 23.20 1.34 -6.47
N ARG A 442 24.13 1.53 -5.51
CA ARG A 442 23.81 1.71 -4.09
C ARG A 442 22.92 2.93 -3.86
N ALA A 443 23.21 4.06 -4.51
CA ALA A 443 22.40 5.26 -4.39
C ALA A 443 20.96 5.05 -4.90
N VAL A 444 20.79 4.35 -6.02
CA VAL A 444 19.45 4.02 -6.54
C VAL A 444 18.73 3.05 -5.60
N ALA A 445 19.42 2.00 -5.11
CA ALA A 445 18.85 1.03 -4.19
C ALA A 445 18.35 1.66 -2.88
N GLN A 446 19.00 2.72 -2.40
CA GLN A 446 18.62 3.43 -1.18
C GLN A 446 17.48 4.43 -1.37
N GLU A 447 17.23 4.90 -2.60
CA GLU A 447 16.35 6.04 -2.82
C GLU A 447 15.14 5.79 -3.70
N ILE A 448 15.22 4.83 -4.63
CA ILE A 448 14.28 4.68 -5.73
C ILE A 448 13.66 3.29 -5.70
N THR A 449 12.32 3.27 -5.67
CA THR A 449 11.54 2.03 -5.66
C THR A 449 10.96 1.67 -7.03
N LEU A 450 10.86 2.65 -7.94
CA LEU A 450 10.50 2.39 -9.35
C LEU A 450 11.39 1.26 -9.89
N PRO A 451 10.85 0.22 -10.56
CA PRO A 451 11.66 -0.91 -11.01
C PRO A 451 12.88 -0.47 -11.81
N TRP A 452 14.02 -1.06 -11.53
CA TRP A 452 15.26 -0.71 -12.20
C TRP A 452 16.13 -1.95 -12.42
N TYR A 453 16.94 -1.93 -13.48
CA TYR A 453 17.86 -3.00 -13.84
C TYR A 453 19.29 -2.44 -13.86
N ALA A 454 20.17 -3.02 -13.04
CA ALA A 454 21.60 -2.74 -13.17
C ALA A 454 22.08 -3.23 -14.54
N ILE A 455 22.86 -2.43 -15.27
CA ILE A 455 23.26 -2.73 -16.64
C ILE A 455 24.72 -2.34 -16.91
N GLY A 456 25.38 -3.08 -17.79
CA GLY A 456 26.69 -2.73 -18.34
C GLY A 456 27.82 -3.55 -17.75
N GLY A 457 28.37 -4.46 -18.57
CA GLY A 457 29.51 -5.31 -18.21
C GLY A 457 29.19 -6.40 -17.18
N ILE A 458 27.92 -6.70 -16.94
CA ILE A 458 27.49 -7.70 -15.95
C ILE A 458 27.56 -9.11 -16.55
N SER A 459 28.12 -10.05 -15.80
CA SER A 459 28.23 -11.49 -16.07
C SER A 459 28.07 -12.29 -14.77
N ALA A 460 28.10 -13.62 -14.85
CA ALA A 460 28.06 -14.47 -13.65
C ALA A 460 29.24 -14.18 -12.68
N GLU A 461 30.39 -13.78 -13.20
CA GLU A 461 31.60 -13.54 -12.41
C GLU A 461 31.49 -12.32 -11.46
N ASN A 462 30.70 -11.31 -11.83
CA ASN A 462 30.56 -10.07 -11.07
C ASN A 462 29.13 -9.81 -10.59
N LEU A 463 28.22 -10.75 -10.81
CA LEU A 463 26.81 -10.62 -10.43
C LEU A 463 26.64 -10.41 -8.92
N ALA A 464 27.44 -11.12 -8.12
CA ALA A 464 27.44 -11.01 -6.66
C ALA A 464 27.72 -9.57 -6.18
N GLU A 465 28.69 -8.87 -6.78
CA GLU A 465 29.01 -7.48 -6.42
C GLU A 465 27.84 -6.52 -6.69
N VAL A 466 27.09 -6.77 -7.77
CA VAL A 466 25.93 -5.96 -8.15
C VAL A 466 24.75 -6.25 -7.22
N ALA A 467 24.55 -7.51 -6.82
CA ALA A 467 23.56 -7.91 -5.83
C ALA A 467 23.87 -7.32 -4.44
N GLU A 468 25.14 -7.37 -4.00
CA GLU A 468 25.61 -6.73 -2.76
C GLU A 468 25.42 -5.21 -2.77
N ALA A 469 25.47 -4.57 -3.95
CA ALA A 469 25.14 -3.16 -4.11
C ALA A 469 23.63 -2.85 -4.04
N GLY A 470 22.78 -3.87 -3.90
CA GLY A 470 21.33 -3.75 -3.73
C GLY A 470 20.50 -4.04 -4.97
N ALA A 471 21.10 -4.54 -6.06
CA ALA A 471 20.35 -4.89 -7.26
C ALA A 471 19.61 -6.22 -7.11
N THR A 472 18.30 -6.19 -7.32
CA THR A 472 17.45 -7.39 -7.42
C THR A 472 17.11 -7.74 -8.87
N ARG A 473 17.52 -6.90 -9.82
CA ARG A 473 17.29 -7.08 -11.26
C ARG A 473 18.49 -6.61 -12.05
N VAL A 474 18.83 -7.34 -13.10
CA VAL A 474 20.00 -7.04 -13.95
C VAL A 474 19.66 -7.18 -15.43
N ALA A 475 20.34 -6.39 -16.24
CA ALA A 475 20.26 -6.43 -17.68
C ALA A 475 21.61 -6.80 -18.29
N VAL A 476 21.61 -7.86 -19.10
CA VAL A 476 22.80 -8.46 -19.71
C VAL A 476 22.63 -8.55 -21.23
N GLY A 477 23.75 -8.50 -21.95
CA GLY A 477 23.78 -8.72 -23.40
C GLY A 477 24.75 -9.84 -23.75
N ALA A 478 26.05 -9.50 -23.79
CA ALA A 478 27.11 -10.42 -24.17
C ALA A 478 27.14 -11.72 -23.35
N ALA A 479 26.85 -11.67 -22.04
CA ALA A 479 26.85 -12.84 -21.17
C ALA A 479 25.97 -14.00 -21.69
N ILE A 480 24.83 -13.69 -22.32
CA ILE A 480 23.93 -14.70 -22.90
C ILE A 480 24.16 -14.83 -24.41
N CYS A 481 24.32 -13.72 -25.12
CA CYS A 481 24.43 -13.74 -26.58
C CYS A 481 25.74 -14.34 -27.10
N ALA A 482 26.80 -14.36 -26.30
CA ALA A 482 28.07 -15.02 -26.62
C ALA A 482 28.21 -16.42 -26.00
N ALA A 483 27.20 -16.91 -25.27
CA ALA A 483 27.24 -18.23 -24.65
C ALA A 483 26.99 -19.34 -25.69
N ASP A 484 27.68 -20.47 -25.52
CA ASP A 484 27.43 -21.69 -26.32
C ASP A 484 26.04 -22.27 -26.04
N ASP A 485 25.58 -22.17 -24.79
CA ASP A 485 24.22 -22.57 -24.35
C ASP A 485 23.51 -21.38 -23.65
N PRO A 486 22.79 -20.53 -24.42
CA PRO A 486 22.06 -19.39 -23.89
C PRO A 486 21.01 -19.76 -22.83
N GLU A 487 20.43 -20.97 -22.91
CA GLU A 487 19.41 -21.43 -21.96
C GLU A 487 20.02 -21.76 -20.60
N ALA A 488 21.11 -22.54 -20.60
CA ALA A 488 21.82 -22.88 -19.38
C ALA A 488 22.37 -21.63 -18.68
N THR A 489 22.99 -20.72 -19.43
CA THR A 489 23.53 -19.46 -18.87
C THR A 489 22.44 -18.56 -18.31
N ALA A 490 21.32 -18.38 -19.02
CA ALA A 490 20.19 -17.60 -18.51
C ALA A 490 19.63 -18.20 -17.21
N ARG A 491 19.49 -19.53 -17.16
CA ARG A 491 18.99 -20.24 -15.99
C ARG A 491 19.91 -20.11 -14.78
N GLU A 492 21.23 -20.15 -14.99
CA GLU A 492 22.23 -19.92 -13.95
C GLU A 492 22.12 -18.50 -13.38
N LEU A 493 22.11 -17.48 -14.24
CA LEU A 493 21.97 -16.08 -13.81
C LEU A 493 20.65 -15.83 -13.06
N CYS A 494 19.53 -16.38 -13.54
CA CYS A 494 18.25 -16.29 -12.82
C CYS A 494 18.34 -16.92 -11.43
N ARG A 495 18.93 -18.11 -11.31
CA ARG A 495 19.10 -18.79 -10.01
C ARG A 495 19.94 -17.97 -9.05
N GLU A 496 21.02 -17.36 -9.52
CA GLU A 496 21.89 -16.53 -8.68
C GLU A 496 21.19 -15.26 -8.20
N LEU A 497 20.38 -14.61 -9.05
CA LEU A 497 19.59 -13.42 -8.68
C LEU A 497 18.49 -13.70 -7.66
N THR A 498 17.93 -14.92 -7.67
CA THR A 498 16.81 -15.29 -6.79
C THR A 498 17.26 -16.04 -5.53
N ARG A 499 18.56 -16.25 -5.31
CA ARG A 499 19.05 -16.82 -4.06
C ARG A 499 18.93 -15.76 -2.96
N ASP A 500 18.31 -16.14 -1.84
CA ASP A 500 18.34 -15.30 -0.64
C ASP A 500 19.81 -15.08 -0.22
N PRO A 501 20.22 -13.85 0.09
CA PRO A 501 21.55 -13.59 0.62
C PRO A 501 21.71 -14.35 1.95
N ALA A 502 22.77 -15.16 2.02
CA ALA A 502 23.06 -16.06 3.14
C ALA A 502 23.48 -15.34 4.42
#